data_AF-A0A7J2WHE6-F1
#
_entry.id   AF-A0A7J2WHE6-F1
#
_cell.length_a   1.000
_cell.length_b   1.000
_cell.length_c   1.000
_cell.angle_alpha   90.00
_cell.angle_beta   90.00
_cell.angle_gamma   90.00
#
_symmetry.space_group_name_H-M   'P 1'
#
loop_
_entity.id
_entity.type
_entity.pdbx_description
1 polymer ?
#
loop_
_entity_poly.entity_id
_entity_poly.type
_entity_poly.pdbx_seq_one_letter_code
_entity_poly.pdbx_strand_id
1 'polypeptide(L)'
;MISDYVIIMLMSFLAVVMVLWYFRKRRELIRFISDIIKELEEVFKPTDKVYELLGYLVGFKAKFKLGRSSNIVNAYAMLTTVPTYSLLYYPIAKVLTRKNLLSIAVEFRGVMSRELHMVRKDSKKFEDKLRGDVPYIDKMYLREVMSSGKTYRVYYEDPKDVDVVLNELESL
;
A
#
# COMPACT_ATOMS: atom_id res chain seq x y z
N MET A 1 24.38 -34.23 31.28
CA MET A 1 24.17 -33.24 32.37
C MET A 1 24.72 -31.86 32.01
N ILE A 2 26.04 -31.62 31.96
CA ILE A 2 26.60 -30.27 31.64
C ILE A 2 26.13 -29.79 30.25
N SER A 3 26.09 -30.69 29.26
CA SER A 3 25.52 -30.44 27.93
C SER A 3 24.08 -29.92 27.97
N ASP A 4 23.27 -30.48 28.85
CA ASP A 4 21.82 -30.24 28.89
C ASP A 4 21.55 -28.86 29.51
N TYR A 5 22.31 -28.50 30.55
CA TYR A 5 22.26 -27.16 31.14
C TYR A 5 22.70 -26.08 30.14
N VAL A 6 23.73 -26.34 29.34
CA VAL A 6 24.18 -25.40 28.30
C VAL A 6 23.11 -25.20 27.23
N ILE A 7 22.45 -26.28 26.79
CA ILE A 7 21.35 -26.21 25.82
C ILE A 7 20.17 -25.42 26.39
N ILE A 8 19.74 -25.72 27.62
CA ILE A 8 18.64 -25.00 28.28
C ILE A 8 18.96 -23.51 28.45
N MET A 9 20.18 -23.18 28.85
CA MET A 9 20.63 -21.79 28.99
C MET A 9 20.58 -21.06 27.64
N LEU A 10 21.06 -21.70 26.57
CA LEU A 10 21.05 -21.13 25.22
C LEU A 10 19.62 -20.93 24.69
N MET A 11 18.72 -21.90 24.90
CA MET A 11 17.31 -21.77 24.52
C MET A 11 16.60 -20.67 25.31
N SER A 12 16.88 -20.56 26.61
CA SER A 12 16.31 -19.51 27.47
C SER A 12 16.77 -18.13 27.01
N PHE A 13 18.07 -17.97 26.72
CA PHE A 13 18.62 -16.74 26.18
C PHE A 13 17.96 -16.38 24.83
N LEU A 14 17.85 -17.35 23.93
CA LEU A 14 17.20 -17.16 22.62
C LEU A 14 15.74 -16.73 22.77
N ALA A 15 15.01 -17.31 23.72
CA ALA A 15 13.62 -16.94 24.00
C ALA A 15 13.50 -15.47 24.45
N VAL A 16 14.37 -15.02 25.36
CA VAL A 16 14.42 -13.61 25.80
C VAL A 16 14.69 -12.69 24.60
N VAL A 17 15.67 -13.03 23.76
CA VAL A 17 16.01 -12.25 22.56
C VAL A 17 14.81 -12.17 21.60
N MET A 18 14.11 -13.28 21.36
CA MET A 18 12.92 -13.32 20.51
C MET A 18 11.80 -12.41 21.02
N VAL A 19 11.55 -12.43 22.34
CA VAL A 19 10.53 -11.58 22.96
C VAL A 19 10.88 -10.10 22.80
N LEU A 20 12.12 -9.71 23.10
CA LEU A 20 12.58 -8.33 22.95
C LEU A 20 12.48 -7.85 21.49
N TRP A 21 12.88 -8.71 20.54
CA TRP A 21 12.76 -8.44 19.11
C TRP A 21 11.30 -8.19 18.71
N TYR A 22 10.39 -9.09 19.11
CA TYR A 22 8.97 -8.99 18.80
C TYR A 22 8.37 -7.65 19.25
N PHE A 23 8.59 -7.27 20.51
CA PHE A 23 8.05 -6.00 21.03
C PHE A 23 8.65 -4.78 20.35
N ARG A 24 9.94 -4.81 20.02
CA ARG A 24 10.58 -3.72 19.26
C ARG A 24 9.95 -3.59 17.87
N LYS A 25 9.86 -4.68 17.11
CA LYS A 25 9.30 -4.67 15.75
C LYS A 25 7.82 -4.34 15.71
N ARG A 26 7.04 -4.82 16.68
CA ARG A 26 5.64 -4.43 16.86
C ARG A 26 5.47 -2.92 16.99
N ARG A 27 6.28 -2.26 17.83
CA ARG A 27 6.22 -0.80 18.00
C ARG A 27 6.61 -0.03 16.74
N GLU A 28 7.55 -0.53 15.95
CA GLU A 28 7.90 0.07 14.65
C GLU A 28 6.73 -0.05 13.66
N LEU A 29 6.08 -1.22 13.59
CA LEU A 29 4.96 -1.46 12.69
C LEU A 29 3.73 -0.61 13.02
N ILE A 30 3.38 -0.49 14.31
CA ILE A 30 2.25 0.32 14.75
C ILE A 30 2.46 1.79 14.39
N ARG A 31 3.68 2.31 14.56
CA ARG A 31 4.03 3.68 14.15
C ARG A 31 3.87 3.85 12.64
N PHE A 32 4.44 2.96 11.85
CA PHE A 32 4.29 2.96 10.40
C PHE A 32 2.82 2.97 9.94
N ILE A 33 1.97 2.12 10.54
CA ILE A 33 0.53 2.11 10.23
C ILE A 33 -0.12 3.43 10.62
N SER A 34 0.20 3.96 11.81
CA SER A 34 -0.34 5.24 12.26
C SER A 34 0.07 6.41 11.37
N ASP A 35 1.31 6.41 10.87
CA ASP A 35 1.83 7.46 10.00
C ASP A 35 1.11 7.42 8.65
N ILE A 36 0.92 6.23 8.07
CA ILE A 36 0.11 6.06 6.84
C ILE A 36 -1.32 6.55 7.06
N ILE A 37 -1.96 6.22 8.18
CA ILE A 37 -3.34 6.67 8.46
C ILE A 37 -3.41 8.19 8.52
N LYS A 38 -2.44 8.84 9.17
CA LYS A 38 -2.37 10.31 9.25
C LYS A 38 -2.19 10.94 7.86
N GLU A 39 -1.26 10.42 7.06
CA GLU A 39 -1.05 10.89 5.68
C GLU A 39 -2.31 10.74 4.83
N LEU A 40 -3.01 9.61 4.94
CA LEU A 40 -4.28 9.39 4.22
C LEU A 40 -5.38 10.36 4.68
N GLU A 41 -5.49 10.61 5.98
CA GLU A 41 -6.47 11.58 6.52
C GLU A 41 -6.14 13.01 6.10
N GLU A 42 -4.85 13.37 6.03
CA GLU A 42 -4.39 14.69 5.62
C GLU A 42 -4.67 14.96 4.12
N VAL A 43 -4.47 13.95 3.27
CA VAL A 43 -4.75 14.01 1.83
C VAL A 43 -6.26 14.02 1.57
N PHE A 44 -7.00 13.05 2.10
CA PHE A 44 -8.43 12.89 1.77
C PHE A 44 -9.36 13.84 2.52
N LYS A 45 -8.92 14.41 3.65
CA LYS A 45 -9.72 15.31 4.53
C LYS A 45 -11.16 14.80 4.70
N PRO A 46 -11.35 13.56 5.19
CA PRO A 46 -12.65 12.90 5.20
C PRO A 46 -13.64 13.60 6.13
N THR A 47 -14.90 13.67 5.70
CA THR A 47 -16.01 14.08 6.58
C THR A 47 -16.41 12.99 7.56
N ASP A 48 -16.24 11.73 7.16
CA ASP A 48 -16.51 10.55 7.98
C ASP A 48 -15.52 9.43 7.62
N LYS A 49 -15.16 8.59 8.60
CA LYS A 49 -14.12 7.57 8.46
C LYS A 49 -14.45 6.30 9.25
N VAL A 50 -14.28 5.15 8.59
CA VAL A 50 -14.46 3.82 9.20
C VAL A 50 -13.18 3.01 9.00
N TYR A 51 -12.70 2.38 10.08
CA TYR A 51 -11.52 1.50 10.04
C TYR A 51 -11.87 0.09 10.48
N GLU A 52 -11.42 -0.89 9.70
CA GLU A 52 -11.50 -2.31 10.01
C GLU A 52 -10.08 -2.88 10.09
N LEU A 53 -9.74 -3.50 11.22
CA LEU A 53 -8.46 -4.18 11.39
C LEU A 53 -8.54 -5.59 10.79
N LEU A 54 -7.63 -5.93 9.88
CA LEU A 54 -7.57 -7.26 9.24
C LEU A 54 -6.90 -8.33 10.11
N GLY A 55 -6.63 -7.98 11.37
CA GLY A 55 -5.74 -8.68 12.28
C GLY A 55 -4.72 -7.70 12.85
N TYR A 56 -4.44 -7.81 14.15
CA TYR A 56 -3.72 -6.81 14.93
C TYR A 56 -2.40 -6.29 14.29
N LEU A 57 -1.69 -7.12 13.52
CA LEU A 57 -0.43 -6.77 12.82
C LEU A 57 -0.45 -7.13 11.32
N VAL A 58 -1.64 -7.33 10.73
CA VAL A 58 -1.80 -7.69 9.31
C VAL A 58 -2.07 -6.45 8.46
N GLY A 59 -2.70 -5.44 9.06
CA GLY A 59 -3.02 -4.17 8.41
C GLY A 59 -4.47 -3.78 8.63
N PHE A 60 -4.99 -2.91 7.76
CA PHE A 60 -6.32 -2.33 7.91
C PHE A 60 -7.02 -2.13 6.56
N LYS A 61 -8.34 -2.03 6.61
CA LYS A 61 -9.18 -1.39 5.60
C LYS A 61 -9.74 -0.10 6.18
N ALA A 62 -9.72 0.96 5.40
CA ALA A 62 -10.30 2.24 5.74
C ALA A 62 -11.27 2.65 4.64
N LYS A 63 -12.42 3.18 5.05
CA LYS A 63 -13.39 3.84 4.18
C LYS A 63 -13.48 5.30 4.61
N PHE A 64 -13.18 6.19 3.69
CA PHE A 64 -13.24 7.64 3.83
C PHE A 64 -14.40 8.16 3.02
N LYS A 65 -15.32 8.88 3.67
CA LYS A 65 -16.39 9.60 2.99
C LYS A 65 -15.99 11.05 2.83
N LEU A 66 -15.90 11.50 1.58
CA LEU A 66 -15.50 12.86 1.27
C LEU A 66 -16.71 13.79 1.17
N GLY A 67 -16.48 15.07 1.43
CA GLY A 67 -17.52 16.09 1.45
C GLY A 67 -18.07 16.42 0.06
N ARG A 68 -19.21 17.13 0.02
CA ARG A 68 -19.88 17.46 -1.25
C ARG A 68 -19.04 18.28 -2.24
N SER A 69 -18.02 18.98 -1.75
CA SER A 69 -17.08 19.81 -2.51
C SER A 69 -16.00 19.03 -3.26
N SER A 70 -15.78 17.75 -2.95
CA SER A 70 -14.86 16.90 -3.70
C SER A 70 -15.59 16.17 -4.84
N ASN A 71 -14.90 15.97 -5.96
CA ASN A 71 -15.34 15.12 -7.05
C ASN A 71 -15.27 13.62 -6.71
N ILE A 72 -14.57 13.27 -5.62
CA ILE A 72 -14.50 11.94 -5.03
C ILE A 72 -15.59 11.84 -3.94
N VAL A 73 -16.41 10.79 -3.99
CA VAL A 73 -17.48 10.51 -3.02
C VAL A 73 -16.93 9.67 -1.87
N ASN A 74 -16.25 8.57 -2.21
CA ASN A 74 -15.64 7.66 -1.26
C ASN A 74 -14.20 7.35 -1.67
N ALA A 75 -13.29 7.27 -0.70
CA ALA A 75 -11.97 6.68 -0.87
C ALA A 75 -11.83 5.46 0.03
N TYR A 76 -11.27 4.40 -0.51
CA TYR A 76 -11.03 3.13 0.16
C TYR A 76 -9.52 2.93 0.21
N ALA A 77 -8.96 2.68 1.39
CA ALA A 77 -7.55 2.35 1.54
C ALA A 77 -7.41 1.00 2.23
N MET A 78 -6.57 0.12 1.70
CA MET A 78 -6.25 -1.17 2.28
C MET A 78 -4.74 -1.29 2.40
N LEU A 79 -4.25 -1.37 3.62
CA LEU A 79 -2.86 -1.68 3.91
C LEU A 79 -2.75 -3.15 4.29
N THR A 80 -1.89 -3.88 3.60
CA THR A 80 -1.49 -5.25 3.98
C THR A 80 0.00 -5.26 4.28
N THR A 81 0.34 -5.65 5.50
CA THR A 81 1.71 -5.70 5.99
C THR A 81 2.24 -7.13 6.06
N VAL A 82 3.54 -7.27 5.85
CA VAL A 82 4.22 -8.57 5.94
C VAL A 82 4.58 -8.85 7.39
N PRO A 83 4.43 -10.09 7.89
CA PRO A 83 4.70 -10.42 9.29
C PRO A 83 6.21 -10.46 9.60
N THR A 84 6.85 -9.31 9.62
CA THR A 84 8.29 -9.13 9.92
C THR A 84 8.61 -9.12 11.42
N TYR A 85 7.59 -9.23 12.27
CA TYR A 85 7.71 -9.21 13.73
C TYR A 85 8.17 -10.54 14.34
N SER A 86 7.95 -11.66 13.64
CA SER A 86 8.43 -12.97 14.06
C SER A 86 9.88 -13.16 13.61
N LEU A 87 10.82 -13.20 14.55
CA LEU A 87 12.27 -13.33 14.25
C LEU A 87 12.56 -14.56 13.38
N LEU A 88 11.91 -15.69 13.66
CA LEU A 88 12.07 -16.94 12.91
C LEU A 88 11.43 -16.92 11.53
N TYR A 89 10.37 -16.12 11.34
CA TYR A 89 9.69 -16.00 10.05
C TYR A 89 10.35 -14.97 9.13
N TYR A 90 11.11 -14.03 9.70
CA TYR A 90 11.81 -12.98 8.96
C TYR A 90 12.68 -13.49 7.78
N PRO A 91 13.51 -14.53 7.91
CA PRO A 91 14.29 -15.04 6.78
C PRO A 91 13.38 -15.57 5.65
N ILE A 92 12.30 -16.29 6.00
CA ILE A 92 11.32 -16.82 5.05
C ILE A 92 10.62 -15.66 4.31
N ALA A 93 10.17 -14.64 5.05
CA ALA A 93 9.55 -13.45 4.50
C ALA A 93 10.47 -12.68 3.55
N LYS A 94 11.77 -12.60 3.87
CA LYS A 94 12.78 -11.93 3.04
C LYS A 94 12.99 -12.66 1.71
N VAL A 95 13.03 -13.99 1.72
CA VAL A 95 13.15 -14.82 0.50
C VAL A 95 11.90 -14.67 -0.39
N LEU A 96 10.71 -14.65 0.20
CA LEU A 96 9.45 -14.51 -0.53
C LEU A 96 9.22 -13.10 -1.12
N THR A 97 10.15 -12.15 -0.94
CA THR A 97 10.09 -10.78 -1.47
C THR A 97 8.77 -10.06 -1.17
N ARG A 98 8.08 -10.44 -0.08
CA ARG A 98 6.81 -9.83 0.29
C ARG A 98 7.13 -8.42 0.79
N LYS A 99 6.48 -7.43 0.19
CA LYS A 99 6.53 -6.03 0.63
C LYS A 99 5.17 -5.64 1.18
N ASN A 100 5.13 -4.62 2.03
CA ASN A 100 3.88 -4.00 2.44
C ASN A 100 3.20 -3.44 1.18
N LEU A 101 1.89 -3.64 1.07
CA LEU A 101 1.08 -3.18 -0.05
C LEU A 101 0.01 -2.24 0.49
N LEU A 102 0.01 -1.00 0.00
CA LEU A 102 -1.07 -0.05 0.18
C LEU A 102 -1.84 0.03 -1.13
N SER A 103 -3.13 -0.31 -1.07
CA SER A 103 -4.05 -0.21 -2.19
C SER A 103 -5.07 0.88 -1.88
N ILE A 104 -5.23 1.83 -2.80
CA ILE A 104 -6.17 2.94 -2.68
C ILE A 104 -7.12 2.84 -3.87
N ALA A 105 -8.42 2.95 -3.61
CA ALA A 105 -9.46 3.03 -4.62
C ALA A 105 -10.34 4.25 -4.32
N VAL A 106 -10.77 4.97 -5.35
CA VAL A 106 -11.60 6.17 -5.21
C VAL A 106 -12.83 6.03 -6.09
N GLU A 107 -13.96 6.51 -5.58
CA GLU A 107 -15.24 6.54 -6.27
C GLU A 107 -15.55 7.97 -6.68
N PHE A 108 -15.56 8.26 -7.98
CA PHE A 108 -15.88 9.59 -8.51
C PHE A 108 -17.40 9.78 -8.64
N ARG A 109 -17.87 11.03 -8.49
CA ARG A 109 -19.29 11.37 -8.66
C ARG A 109 -19.75 11.32 -10.13
N GLY A 110 -18.80 11.36 -11.08
CA GLY A 110 -19.06 11.29 -12.52
C GLY A 110 -18.84 9.89 -13.11
N VAL A 111 -19.37 9.67 -14.30
CA VAL A 111 -19.11 8.45 -15.08
C VAL A 111 -17.77 8.61 -15.78
N MET A 112 -16.71 8.03 -15.22
CA MET A 112 -15.49 7.80 -15.97
C MET A 112 -15.76 6.57 -16.84
N SER A 113 -16.23 6.81 -18.07
CA SER A 113 -16.76 5.74 -18.94
C SER A 113 -15.66 4.86 -19.57
N ARG A 114 -14.38 5.23 -19.39
CA ARG A 114 -13.25 4.68 -20.13
C ARG A 114 -12.09 4.38 -19.21
N GLU A 115 -11.27 3.43 -19.62
CA GLU A 115 -10.17 2.94 -18.81
C GLU A 115 -8.91 3.80 -18.96
N LEU A 116 -8.25 4.01 -17.83
CA LEU A 116 -6.98 4.72 -17.73
C LEU A 116 -6.09 4.01 -16.72
N HIS A 117 -4.85 3.74 -17.10
CA HIS A 117 -3.85 3.11 -16.23
C HIS A 117 -2.58 3.95 -16.20
N MET A 118 -2.09 4.25 -15.01
CA MET A 118 -0.87 5.04 -14.82
C MET A 118 0.14 4.22 -14.02
N VAL A 119 1.34 4.03 -14.59
CA VAL A 119 2.43 3.30 -13.95
C VAL A 119 3.70 4.13 -13.99
N ARG A 120 4.44 4.13 -12.88
CA ARG A 120 5.71 4.83 -12.79
C ARG A 120 6.75 4.16 -13.69
N LYS A 121 7.48 4.94 -14.49
CA LYS A 121 8.38 4.44 -15.55
C LYS A 121 9.53 3.56 -15.04
N ASP A 122 9.99 3.80 -13.83
CA ASP A 122 11.04 3.02 -13.13
C ASP A 122 10.49 1.71 -12.49
N SER A 123 9.19 1.46 -12.58
CA SER A 123 8.50 0.43 -11.81
C SER A 123 8.14 -0.79 -12.65
N LYS A 124 9.16 -1.47 -13.21
CA LYS A 124 8.99 -2.62 -14.11
C LYS A 124 8.05 -3.69 -13.57
N LYS A 125 8.12 -4.01 -12.27
CA LYS A 125 7.23 -4.98 -11.62
C LYS A 125 5.74 -4.61 -11.75
N PHE A 126 5.41 -3.33 -11.64
CA PHE A 126 4.02 -2.88 -11.76
C PHE A 126 3.59 -2.83 -13.22
N GLU A 127 4.49 -2.53 -14.14
CA GLU A 127 4.24 -2.59 -15.58
C GLU A 127 3.96 -4.02 -16.04
N ASP A 128 4.78 -4.98 -15.62
CA ASP A 128 4.59 -6.41 -15.91
C ASP A 128 3.26 -6.92 -15.31
N LYS A 129 2.94 -6.51 -14.08
CA LYS A 129 1.66 -6.85 -13.44
C LYS A 129 0.48 -6.26 -14.20
N LEU A 130 0.56 -4.99 -14.58
CA LEU A 130 -0.51 -4.32 -15.32
C LEU A 130 -0.76 -5.00 -16.68
N ARG A 131 0.29 -5.40 -17.39
CA ARG A 131 0.18 -6.16 -18.64
C ARG A 131 -0.48 -7.53 -18.44
N GLY A 132 -0.28 -8.16 -17.29
CA GLY A 132 -0.96 -9.39 -16.90
C GLY A 132 -2.43 -9.19 -16.54
N ASP A 133 -2.74 -8.10 -15.84
CA ASP A 133 -4.10 -7.77 -15.38
C ASP A 133 -4.97 -7.17 -16.52
N VAL A 134 -4.36 -6.50 -17.50
CA VAL A 134 -5.02 -5.83 -18.63
C VAL A 134 -4.41 -6.29 -19.97
N PRO A 135 -4.91 -7.39 -20.56
CA PRO A 135 -4.29 -8.01 -21.73
C PRO A 135 -4.27 -7.14 -23.00
N TYR A 136 -5.14 -6.12 -23.09
CA TYR A 136 -5.25 -5.21 -24.23
C TYR A 136 -4.53 -3.88 -24.00
N ILE A 137 -3.74 -3.74 -22.94
CA ILE A 137 -3.05 -2.48 -22.64
C ILE A 137 -2.17 -1.97 -23.78
N ASP A 138 -1.58 -2.89 -24.55
CA ASP A 138 -0.76 -2.55 -25.73
C ASP A 138 -1.56 -1.92 -26.88
N LYS A 139 -2.89 -1.97 -26.83
CA LYS A 139 -3.79 -1.32 -27.80
C LYS A 139 -4.21 0.08 -27.36
N MET A 140 -3.94 0.46 -26.10
CA MET A 140 -4.27 1.78 -25.57
C MET A 140 -3.24 2.82 -26.01
N TYR A 141 -3.63 4.09 -26.01
CA TYR A 141 -2.68 5.19 -26.26
C TYR A 141 -1.75 5.37 -25.06
N LEU A 142 -0.48 5.67 -25.34
CA LEU A 142 0.54 5.89 -24.30
C LEU A 142 0.99 7.35 -24.31
N ARG A 143 0.97 7.99 -23.13
CA ARG A 143 1.56 9.31 -22.88
C ARG A 143 2.48 9.24 -21.67
N GLU A 144 3.66 9.83 -21.77
CA GLU A 144 4.53 10.04 -20.61
C GLU A 144 4.18 11.37 -19.95
N VAL A 145 3.93 11.34 -18.64
CA VAL A 145 3.57 12.52 -17.84
C VAL A 145 4.56 12.63 -16.69
N MET A 146 5.00 13.87 -16.41
CA MET A 146 5.82 14.17 -15.24
C MET A 146 4.92 14.72 -14.15
N SER A 147 4.92 14.09 -12.98
CA SER A 147 4.19 14.56 -11.81
C SER A 147 5.03 14.33 -10.55
N SER A 148 5.08 15.33 -9.67
CA SER A 148 5.88 15.32 -8.43
C SER A 148 7.34 14.86 -8.62
N GLY A 149 7.99 15.31 -9.70
CA GLY A 149 9.39 14.98 -10.01
C GLY A 149 9.63 13.53 -10.49
N LYS A 150 8.57 12.77 -10.79
CA LYS A 150 8.67 11.39 -11.31
C LYS A 150 7.95 11.28 -12.65
N THR A 151 8.47 10.40 -13.51
CA THR A 151 7.87 10.11 -14.81
C THR A 151 6.95 8.92 -14.73
N TYR A 152 5.75 9.08 -15.26
CA TYR A 152 4.71 8.06 -15.34
C TYR A 152 4.35 7.80 -16.80
N ARG A 153 4.04 6.54 -17.10
CA ARG A 153 3.43 6.08 -18.34
C ARG A 153 1.93 5.95 -18.10
N VAL A 154 1.15 6.71 -18.86
CA VAL A 154 -0.31 6.71 -18.81
C VAL A 154 -0.82 6.02 -20.07
N TYR A 155 -1.51 4.90 -19.88
CA TYR A 155 -2.25 4.16 -20.89
C TYR A 155 -3.71 4.57 -20.82
N TYR A 156 -4.31 5.01 -21.92
CA TYR A 156 -5.66 5.58 -21.92
C TYR A 156 -6.40 5.30 -23.24
N GLU A 157 -7.72 5.35 -23.18
CA GLU A 157 -8.58 5.26 -24.37
C GLU A 157 -8.94 6.63 -24.96
N ASP A 158 -9.22 7.65 -24.13
CA ASP A 158 -9.47 9.03 -24.54
C ASP A 158 -8.46 10.01 -23.92
N PRO A 159 -7.86 10.93 -24.70
CA PRO A 159 -7.02 11.97 -24.16
C PRO A 159 -7.68 12.85 -23.08
N LYS A 160 -9.00 13.07 -23.17
CA LYS A 160 -9.74 13.94 -22.24
C LYS A 160 -9.73 13.41 -20.80
N ASP A 161 -9.76 12.09 -20.64
CA ASP A 161 -9.78 11.44 -19.33
C ASP A 161 -8.43 11.60 -18.61
N VAL A 162 -7.33 11.73 -19.37
CA VAL A 162 -5.98 11.95 -18.83
C VAL A 162 -5.92 13.29 -18.11
N ASP A 163 -6.41 14.36 -18.74
CA ASP A 163 -6.31 15.70 -18.19
C ASP A 163 -7.21 15.85 -16.94
N VAL A 164 -8.38 15.20 -16.91
CA VAL A 164 -9.25 15.17 -15.71
C VAL A 164 -8.55 14.49 -14.53
N VAL A 165 -7.96 13.31 -14.74
CA VAL A 165 -7.27 12.58 -13.68
C VAL A 165 -6.04 13.33 -13.18
N LEU A 166 -5.26 13.95 -14.08
CA LEU A 166 -4.09 14.72 -13.70
C LEU A 166 -4.45 15.94 -12.85
N ASN A 167 -5.51 16.68 -13.23
CA ASN A 167 -5.97 17.83 -12.45
C ASN A 167 -6.44 17.42 -11.05
N GLU A 168 -7.15 16.30 -10.92
CA GLU A 168 -7.57 15.78 -9.61
C GLU A 168 -6.39 15.32 -8.76
N LEU A 169 -5.41 14.62 -9.36
CA LEU A 169 -4.20 14.18 -8.67
C LEU A 169 -3.32 15.34 -8.18
N GLU A 170 -3.30 16.46 -8.90
CA GLU A 170 -2.59 17.67 -8.47
C GLU A 170 -3.35 18.47 -7.41
N SER A 171 -4.67 18.26 -7.29
CA SER A 171 -5.52 18.96 -6.32
C SER A 171 -5.60 18.29 -4.94
N LEU A 172 -5.17 17.03 -4.85
CA LEU A 172 -5.10 16.22 -3.63
C LEU A 172 -3.81 16.50 -2.84
#